data_AF-G7CGV7-F1
#
_entry.id   AF-G7CGV7-F1
#
_cell.length_a   1.000
_cell.length_b   1.000
_cell.length_c   1.000
_cell.angle_alpha   90.00
_cell.angle_beta   90.00
_cell.angle_gamma   90.00
#
_symmetry.space_group_name_H-M   'P 1'
#
loop_
_entity.id
_entity.type
_entity.pdbx_description
1 polymer ?
#
loop_
_entity_poly.entity_id
_entity_poly.type
_entity_poly.pdbx_seq_one_letter_code
_entity_poly.pdbx_strand_id
1 'polypeptide(L)'
;MRGSDGRVHVPPAEFDPVTYERLTEIVPVSSVGTVVSWTWQSEPVEGQPFDRPFPWALIKLDGADTPMLHAVDVESADALSTGARVRAHWVDEPVGAITDIAYFTLGDEPEPAPDGPADERDPVTMLVTPINIEIQHSASHPESAYLRALQEGRLLGARTRRGRDGKPGKVYFPAREADPATGLQLDEFVELSDKGTVTTFAIVNIPFAGQRIKPPYVAAYVLLDGADIPFLHLVTEVDASEVRMGMRVEAVWRPREEWGLGIDNISHFRPTGEPDADYETYKHHL
;
A
#
# COMPACT_ATOMS: atom_id res chain seq x y z
N MET A 1 30.04 -10.88 -8.07
CA MET A 1 30.90 -9.69 -8.35
C MET A 1 31.98 -9.62 -7.29
N ARG A 2 33.24 -9.38 -7.65
CA ARG A 2 34.30 -9.15 -6.66
C ARG A 2 34.32 -7.69 -6.19
N GLY A 3 34.29 -7.47 -4.88
CA GLY A 3 34.47 -6.17 -4.25
C GLY A 3 35.94 -5.79 -4.11
N SER A 4 36.20 -4.50 -3.87
CA SER A 4 37.55 -3.94 -3.62
C SER A 4 38.21 -4.53 -2.37
N ASP A 5 37.42 -5.05 -1.42
CA ASP A 5 37.88 -5.79 -0.25
C ASP A 5 38.23 -7.26 -0.54
N GLY A 6 38.14 -7.68 -1.81
CA GLY A 6 38.45 -9.03 -2.29
C GLY A 6 37.30 -10.03 -2.19
N ARG A 7 36.19 -9.68 -1.52
CA ARG A 7 35.04 -10.59 -1.32
C ARG A 7 34.25 -10.80 -2.61
N VAL A 8 33.70 -12.00 -2.78
CA VAL A 8 32.81 -12.36 -3.88
C VAL A 8 31.34 -12.27 -3.44
N HIS A 9 30.62 -11.30 -3.97
CA HIS A 9 29.21 -11.07 -3.68
C HIS A 9 28.29 -11.89 -4.61
N VAL A 10 27.38 -12.64 -4.00
CA VAL A 10 26.28 -13.39 -4.61
C VAL A 10 25.00 -13.17 -3.78
N PRO A 11 23.87 -12.74 -4.38
CA PRO A 11 23.73 -12.33 -5.79
C PRO A 11 24.66 -11.16 -6.17
N PRO A 12 24.96 -10.97 -7.47
CA PRO A 12 25.81 -9.87 -7.94
C PRO A 12 25.37 -8.50 -7.40
N ALA A 13 26.25 -7.81 -6.68
CA ALA A 13 26.04 -6.42 -6.28
C ALA A 13 26.49 -5.47 -7.41
N GLU A 14 25.74 -4.40 -7.66
CA GLU A 14 26.07 -3.40 -8.69
C GLU A 14 27.20 -2.46 -8.23
N PHE A 15 27.18 -2.08 -6.96
CA PHE A 15 28.15 -1.17 -6.35
C PHE A 15 28.85 -1.82 -5.16
N ASP A 16 30.10 -1.44 -4.97
CA ASP A 16 30.92 -1.86 -3.83
C ASP A 16 30.32 -1.30 -2.53
N PRO A 17 30.02 -2.13 -1.51
CA PRO A 17 29.43 -1.67 -0.26
C PRO A 17 30.39 -0.84 0.62
N VAL A 18 31.69 -0.86 0.31
CA VAL A 18 32.74 -0.12 1.01
C VAL A 18 33.06 1.18 0.29
N THR A 19 33.27 1.13 -1.03
CA THR A 19 33.74 2.29 -1.81
C THR A 19 32.63 3.01 -2.58
N TYR A 20 31.47 2.38 -2.76
CA TYR A 20 30.36 2.82 -3.61
C TYR A 20 30.72 2.94 -5.10
N GLU A 21 31.87 2.42 -5.52
CA GLU A 21 32.25 2.35 -6.93
C GLU A 21 31.54 1.20 -7.64
N ARG A 22 31.35 1.33 -8.95
CA ARG A 22 30.71 0.29 -9.75
C ARG A 22 31.59 -0.96 -9.79
N LEU A 23 31.03 -2.12 -9.45
CA LEU A 23 31.72 -3.40 -9.60
C LEU A 23 31.71 -3.86 -11.06
N THR A 24 32.81 -4.43 -11.54
CA THR A 24 32.95 -4.89 -12.93
C THR A 24 33.50 -6.31 -13.08
N GLU A 25 34.11 -6.88 -12.04
CA GLU A 25 34.67 -8.23 -12.08
C GLU A 25 33.61 -9.30 -11.78
N ILE A 26 33.24 -10.05 -12.81
CA ILE A 26 32.38 -11.24 -12.69
C ILE A 26 33.27 -12.42 -12.28
N VAL A 27 32.84 -13.15 -11.24
CA VAL A 27 33.54 -14.31 -10.71
C VAL A 27 32.55 -15.50 -10.72
N PRO A 28 32.85 -16.58 -11.46
CA PRO A 28 32.05 -17.81 -11.38
C PRO A 28 32.11 -18.42 -9.97
N VAL A 29 30.97 -18.88 -9.48
CA VAL A 29 30.83 -19.61 -8.22
C VAL A 29 30.18 -20.96 -8.46
N SER A 30 30.31 -21.88 -7.51
CA SER A 30 29.68 -23.20 -7.60
C SER A 30 28.16 -23.12 -7.54
N SER A 31 27.46 -24.09 -8.14
CA SER A 31 26.03 -24.33 -7.92
C SER A 31 25.75 -25.06 -6.59
N VAL A 32 26.80 -25.40 -5.83
CA VAL A 32 26.74 -26.04 -4.52
C VAL A 32 27.14 -25.04 -3.43
N GLY A 33 26.48 -25.12 -2.28
CA GLY A 33 26.73 -24.26 -1.14
C GLY A 33 26.38 -24.87 0.21
N THR A 34 26.52 -24.06 1.24
CA THR A 34 26.21 -24.41 2.63
C THR A 34 25.09 -23.53 3.16
N VAL A 35 24.13 -24.14 3.86
CA VAL A 35 23.10 -23.41 4.62
C VAL A 35 23.73 -22.74 5.84
N VAL A 36 23.70 -21.40 5.87
CA VAL A 36 24.24 -20.58 6.96
C VAL A 36 23.21 -20.40 8.08
N SER A 37 21.95 -20.18 7.71
CA SER A 37 20.79 -20.15 8.62
C SER A 37 19.52 -20.35 7.79
N TRP A 38 18.42 -20.69 8.46
CA TRP A 38 17.14 -20.90 7.78
C TRP A 38 15.97 -20.67 8.73
N THR A 39 14.79 -20.49 8.15
CA THR A 39 13.50 -20.43 8.86
C THR A 39 12.48 -21.27 8.11
N TRP A 40 11.50 -21.81 8.84
CA TRP A 40 10.43 -22.62 8.26
C TRP A 40 9.25 -21.73 7.86
N GLN A 41 8.76 -21.89 6.63
CA GLN A 41 7.51 -21.31 6.16
C GLN A 41 6.41 -22.37 6.22
N SER A 42 5.53 -22.26 7.20
CA SER A 42 4.44 -23.24 7.44
C SER A 42 3.24 -23.02 6.52
N GLU A 43 2.97 -21.78 6.12
CA GLU A 43 1.76 -21.41 5.37
C GLU A 43 2.17 -20.51 4.19
N PRO A 44 2.69 -21.09 3.08
CA PRO A 44 3.02 -20.32 1.88
C PRO A 44 1.81 -19.56 1.36
N VAL A 45 2.04 -18.29 1.00
CA VAL A 45 1.07 -17.48 0.26
C VAL A 45 1.24 -17.68 -1.25
N GLU A 46 0.25 -17.24 -2.03
CA GLU A 46 0.31 -17.28 -3.49
C GLU A 46 1.58 -16.60 -4.03
N GLY A 47 2.22 -17.22 -5.03
CA GLY A 47 3.43 -16.71 -5.68
C GLY A 47 4.75 -17.08 -4.98
N GLN A 48 4.72 -17.85 -3.90
CA GLN A 48 5.93 -18.42 -3.28
C GLN A 48 6.50 -19.59 -4.13
N PRO A 49 7.78 -19.98 -3.95
CA PRO A 49 8.40 -21.08 -4.70
C PRO A 49 7.69 -22.43 -4.62
N PHE A 50 6.97 -22.68 -3.52
CA PHE A 50 6.17 -23.90 -3.32
C PHE A 50 4.78 -23.53 -2.77
N ASP A 51 3.80 -24.38 -3.10
CA ASP A 51 2.43 -24.36 -2.57
C ASP A 51 2.27 -25.22 -1.28
N ARG A 52 3.38 -25.78 -0.78
CA ARG A 52 3.47 -26.58 0.45
C ARG A 52 4.51 -26.00 1.40
N PRO A 53 4.48 -26.33 2.70
CA PRO A 53 5.48 -25.85 3.66
C PRO A 53 6.91 -26.15 3.22
N PHE A 54 7.82 -25.18 3.42
CA PHE A 54 9.22 -25.27 3.00
C PHE A 54 10.10 -24.32 3.82
N PRO A 55 11.43 -24.49 3.85
CA PRO A 55 12.35 -23.55 4.47
C PRO A 55 12.87 -22.48 3.49
N TRP A 56 12.94 -21.25 3.97
CA TRP A 56 13.79 -20.21 3.40
C TRP A 56 15.16 -20.25 4.06
N ALA A 57 16.23 -20.36 3.26
CA ALA A 57 17.59 -20.50 3.74
C ALA A 57 18.53 -19.42 3.19
N LEU A 58 19.43 -18.94 4.04
CA LEU A 58 20.62 -18.21 3.63
C LEU A 58 21.68 -19.23 3.21
N ILE A 59 21.98 -19.29 1.91
CA ILE A 59 22.88 -20.27 1.30
C ILE A 59 24.14 -19.54 0.85
N LYS A 60 25.30 -19.96 1.36
CA LYS A 60 26.60 -19.49 0.88
C LYS A 60 27.14 -20.48 -0.15
N LEU A 61 27.13 -20.09 -1.42
CA LEU A 61 27.71 -20.88 -2.51
C LEU A 61 29.23 -20.99 -2.36
N ASP A 62 29.80 -22.11 -2.79
CA ASP A 62 31.25 -22.28 -2.76
C ASP A 62 31.91 -21.30 -3.74
N GLY A 63 32.92 -20.57 -3.26
CA GLY A 63 33.55 -19.47 -4.00
C GLY A 63 32.89 -18.10 -3.79
N ALA A 64 31.75 -18.03 -3.10
CA ALA A 64 31.15 -16.78 -2.65
C ALA A 64 31.59 -16.42 -1.21
N ASP A 65 31.46 -15.15 -0.84
CA ASP A 65 31.68 -14.65 0.51
C ASP A 65 30.39 -14.19 1.22
N THR A 66 29.33 -13.93 0.46
CA THR A 66 28.00 -13.59 0.98
C THR A 66 27.00 -14.72 0.76
N PRO A 67 26.02 -14.91 1.67
CA PRO A 67 24.91 -15.80 1.42
C PRO A 67 23.83 -15.15 0.55
N MET A 68 23.10 -15.97 -0.20
CA MET A 68 21.87 -15.61 -0.89
C MET A 68 20.67 -16.26 -0.22
N LEU A 69 19.51 -15.61 -0.22
CA LEU A 69 18.26 -16.20 0.26
C LEU A 69 17.66 -17.06 -0.85
N HIS A 70 17.36 -18.32 -0.57
CA HIS A 70 16.63 -19.19 -1.50
C HIS A 70 15.81 -20.28 -0.76
N ALA A 71 14.78 -20.80 -1.43
CA ALA A 71 14.04 -21.96 -0.96
C ALA A 71 14.86 -23.25 -1.09
N VAL A 72 14.73 -24.16 -0.12
CA VAL A 72 15.29 -25.52 -0.17
C VAL A 72 14.15 -26.52 -0.20
N ASP A 73 14.17 -27.49 -1.10
CA ASP A 73 13.20 -28.56 -1.16
C ASP A 73 13.53 -29.66 -0.15
N VAL A 74 12.77 -29.70 0.95
CA VAL A 74 12.79 -30.75 1.96
C VAL A 74 11.36 -31.05 2.42
N GLU A 75 11.12 -32.27 2.88
CA GLU A 75 9.77 -32.72 3.29
C GLU A 75 9.31 -32.15 4.64
N SER A 76 10.24 -31.78 5.53
CA SER A 76 9.92 -31.28 6.87
C SER A 76 11.05 -30.44 7.46
N ALA A 77 10.75 -29.68 8.51
CA ALA A 77 11.72 -28.84 9.21
C ALA A 77 12.90 -29.66 9.79
N ASP A 78 12.66 -30.90 10.21
CA ASP A 78 13.68 -31.77 10.82
C ASP A 78 14.70 -32.28 9.79
N ALA A 79 14.38 -32.20 8.50
CA ALA A 79 15.26 -32.64 7.42
C ALA A 79 16.36 -31.62 7.06
N LEU A 80 16.25 -30.37 7.51
CA LEU A 80 17.23 -29.31 7.24
C LEU A 80 17.99 -28.93 8.52
N SER A 81 19.30 -28.68 8.39
CA SER A 81 20.11 -28.17 9.48
C SER A 81 21.07 -27.08 9.00
N THR A 82 21.46 -26.19 9.90
CA THR A 82 22.55 -25.25 9.63
C THR A 82 23.84 -26.04 9.40
N GLY A 83 24.58 -25.68 8.36
CA GLY A 83 25.75 -26.42 7.88
C GLY A 83 25.44 -27.49 6.84
N ALA A 84 24.17 -27.77 6.55
CA ALA A 84 23.79 -28.70 5.50
C ALA A 84 24.34 -28.26 4.13
N ARG A 85 24.75 -29.24 3.33
CA ARG A 85 25.18 -29.06 1.94
C ARG A 85 23.98 -29.10 1.03
N VAL A 86 23.92 -28.13 0.12
CA VAL A 86 22.83 -27.97 -0.83
C VAL A 86 23.36 -27.69 -2.22
N ARG A 87 22.62 -28.11 -3.24
CA ARG A 87 22.87 -27.83 -4.65
C ARG A 87 21.67 -27.16 -5.30
N ALA A 88 21.92 -26.24 -6.22
CA ALA A 88 20.88 -25.58 -7.00
C ALA A 88 20.22 -26.57 -7.96
N HIS A 89 18.90 -26.54 -8.00
CA HIS A 89 18.08 -27.16 -9.03
C HIS A 89 17.53 -26.06 -9.94
N TRP A 90 17.69 -26.24 -11.25
CA TRP A 90 17.34 -25.23 -12.25
C TRP A 90 15.96 -25.51 -12.85
N VAL A 91 15.27 -24.47 -13.30
CA VAL A 91 14.11 -24.62 -14.19
C VAL A 91 14.56 -25.18 -15.55
N ASP A 92 13.65 -25.84 -16.27
CA ASP A 92 13.95 -26.47 -17.57
C ASP A 92 14.44 -25.47 -18.64
N GLU A 93 13.87 -24.26 -18.64
CA GLU A 93 14.16 -23.20 -19.62
C GLU A 93 14.55 -21.89 -18.92
N PRO A 94 15.85 -21.68 -18.60
CA PRO A 94 16.31 -20.51 -17.88
C PRO A 94 16.09 -19.17 -18.60
N VAL A 95 15.51 -18.25 -17.83
CA VAL A 95 15.17 -16.83 -18.02
C VAL A 95 16.27 -15.79 -18.11
N GLY A 96 17.44 -16.06 -17.58
CA GLY A 96 18.34 -15.03 -17.04
C GLY A 96 17.82 -14.33 -15.77
N ALA A 97 16.92 -14.95 -15.01
CA ALA A 97 16.38 -14.40 -13.76
C ALA A 97 16.91 -15.16 -12.54
N ILE A 98 16.90 -14.55 -11.35
CA ILE A 98 17.30 -15.27 -10.12
C ILE A 98 16.41 -16.49 -9.84
N THR A 99 15.17 -16.45 -10.32
CA THR A 99 14.19 -17.55 -10.27
C THR A 99 14.48 -18.69 -11.23
N ASP A 100 15.53 -18.60 -12.05
CA ASP A 100 16.00 -19.74 -12.85
C ASP A 100 16.55 -20.86 -11.96
N ILE A 101 17.04 -20.50 -10.79
CA ILE A 101 17.20 -21.44 -9.69
C ILE A 101 15.80 -21.65 -9.13
N ALA A 102 15.19 -22.81 -9.41
CA ALA A 102 13.85 -23.11 -8.93
C ALA A 102 13.84 -23.26 -7.41
N TYR A 103 14.84 -23.99 -6.89
CA TYR A 103 15.07 -24.25 -5.47
C TYR A 103 16.43 -24.92 -5.28
N PHE A 104 16.81 -25.15 -4.02
CA PHE A 104 17.97 -25.97 -3.68
C PHE A 104 17.54 -27.34 -3.15
N THR A 105 18.34 -28.37 -3.35
CA THR A 105 18.13 -29.71 -2.76
C THR A 105 19.32 -30.09 -1.89
N LEU A 106 19.13 -31.01 -0.93
CA LEU A 106 20.24 -31.53 -0.14
C LEU A 106 21.22 -32.31 -1.02
N GLY A 107 22.50 -32.03 -0.87
CA GLY A 107 23.58 -32.69 -1.61
C GLY A 107 24.79 -31.79 -1.85
N ASP A 108 25.90 -32.41 -2.24
CA ASP A 108 27.18 -31.78 -2.51
C ASP A 108 27.67 -31.96 -3.96
N GLU A 109 27.02 -32.83 -4.73
CA GLU A 109 27.28 -33.00 -6.17
C GLU A 109 26.50 -31.96 -6.98
N PRO A 110 27.15 -31.19 -7.88
CA PRO A 110 26.46 -30.20 -8.70
C PRO A 110 25.52 -30.87 -9.71
N GLU A 111 24.33 -30.32 -9.86
CA GLU A 111 23.44 -30.63 -10.97
C GLU A 111 23.91 -29.87 -12.23
N PRO A 112 23.94 -30.51 -13.42
CA PRO A 112 24.21 -29.81 -14.66
C PRO A 112 23.15 -28.73 -14.89
N ALA A 113 23.58 -27.48 -15.08
CA ALA A 113 22.68 -26.43 -15.57
C ALA A 113 22.30 -26.72 -17.02
N PRO A 114 21.05 -26.46 -17.46
CA PRO A 114 20.68 -26.53 -18.86
C PRO A 114 21.60 -25.65 -19.71
N ASP A 115 22.04 -26.15 -20.87
CA ASP A 115 22.75 -25.33 -21.85
C ASP A 115 21.77 -24.28 -22.39
N GLY A 116 21.86 -23.06 -21.86
CA GLY A 116 21.11 -21.91 -22.37
C GLY A 116 21.67 -21.46 -23.72
N PRO A 117 20.84 -20.90 -24.61
CA PRO A 117 21.33 -20.24 -25.82
C PRO A 117 22.32 -19.12 -25.44
N ALA A 118 23.20 -18.77 -26.38
CA ALA A 118 24.04 -17.59 -26.21
C ALA A 118 23.16 -16.37 -25.88
N ASP A 119 23.56 -15.60 -24.87
CA ASP A 119 22.79 -14.45 -24.42
C ASP A 119 22.94 -13.29 -25.43
N GLU A 120 21.98 -13.21 -26.36
CA GLU A 120 21.88 -12.16 -27.38
C GLU A 120 20.92 -11.03 -26.98
N ARG A 121 20.50 -10.96 -25.71
CA ARG A 121 19.48 -10.00 -25.26
C ARG A 121 20.07 -8.61 -25.06
N ASP A 122 19.23 -7.60 -25.30
CA ASP A 122 19.54 -6.22 -24.95
C ASP A 122 19.68 -6.04 -23.42
N PRO A 123 20.46 -5.05 -22.95
CA PRO A 123 20.53 -4.72 -21.54
C PRO A 123 19.14 -4.50 -20.92
N VAL A 124 18.91 -5.09 -19.74
CA VAL A 124 17.65 -4.90 -18.98
C VAL A 124 17.46 -3.42 -18.64
N THR A 125 16.34 -2.84 -19.06
CA THR A 125 15.99 -1.42 -18.79
C THR A 125 14.87 -1.26 -17.76
N MET A 126 14.11 -2.31 -17.48
CA MET A 126 13.01 -2.31 -16.52
C MET A 126 12.86 -3.70 -15.88
N LEU A 127 12.61 -3.71 -14.57
CA LEU A 127 12.23 -4.91 -13.82
C LEU A 127 10.82 -4.70 -13.27
N VAL A 128 9.92 -5.64 -13.55
CA VAL A 128 8.55 -5.64 -13.01
C VAL A 128 8.49 -6.63 -11.88
N THR A 129 8.41 -6.14 -10.64
CA THR A 129 8.25 -6.98 -9.44
C THR A 129 6.86 -6.76 -8.87
N PRO A 130 5.97 -7.78 -8.91
CA PRO A 130 4.67 -7.65 -8.26
C PRO A 130 4.87 -7.54 -6.74
N ILE A 131 4.22 -6.56 -6.12
CA ILE A 131 4.22 -6.37 -4.67
C ILE A 131 2.78 -6.50 -4.19
N ASN A 132 2.55 -7.36 -3.20
CA ASN A 132 1.27 -7.49 -2.52
C ASN A 132 1.45 -7.10 -1.04
N ILE A 133 0.49 -6.35 -0.51
CA ILE A 133 0.40 -6.01 0.91
C ILE A 133 -1.03 -6.21 1.37
N GLU A 134 -1.20 -7.07 2.37
CA GLU A 134 -2.46 -7.20 3.08
C GLU A 134 -2.43 -6.28 4.31
N ILE A 135 -3.41 -5.39 4.41
CA ILE A 135 -3.54 -4.45 5.53
C ILE A 135 -4.81 -4.78 6.28
N GLN A 136 -4.68 -5.35 7.48
CA GLN A 136 -5.79 -5.47 8.41
C GLN A 136 -6.02 -4.13 9.10
N HIS A 137 -7.07 -3.41 8.70
CA HIS A 137 -7.46 -2.16 9.33
C HIS A 137 -8.38 -2.42 10.54
N SER A 138 -8.09 -1.79 11.67
CA SER A 138 -8.97 -1.75 12.84
C SER A 138 -9.30 -0.29 13.14
N ALA A 139 -10.60 0.02 13.21
CA ALA A 139 -11.03 1.41 13.38
C ALA A 139 -10.54 1.98 14.72
N SER A 140 -9.95 3.18 14.67
CA SER A 140 -9.50 3.90 15.87
C SER A 140 -10.69 4.31 16.77
N HIS A 141 -10.42 4.82 17.98
CA HIS A 141 -11.49 5.28 18.87
C HIS A 141 -12.32 6.44 18.26
N PRO A 142 -11.72 7.52 17.72
CA PRO A 142 -12.48 8.60 17.08
C PRO A 142 -13.24 8.14 15.83
N GLU A 143 -12.61 7.28 15.02
CA GLU A 143 -13.25 6.71 13.84
C GLU A 143 -14.45 5.84 14.22
N SER A 144 -14.31 4.97 15.23
CA SER A 144 -15.41 4.15 15.74
C SER A 144 -16.60 4.99 16.23
N ALA A 145 -16.35 6.14 16.87
CA ALA A 145 -17.40 7.05 17.30
C ALA A 145 -18.11 7.72 16.11
N TYR A 146 -17.35 8.18 15.11
CA TYR A 146 -17.87 8.72 13.86
C TYR A 146 -18.73 7.70 13.09
N LEU A 147 -18.24 6.47 12.90
CA LEU A 147 -18.94 5.41 12.17
C LEU A 147 -20.28 5.04 12.85
N ARG A 148 -20.30 4.97 14.19
CA ARG A 148 -21.54 4.72 14.96
C ARG A 148 -22.51 5.88 14.87
N ALA A 149 -22.02 7.12 14.93
CA ALA A 149 -22.86 8.31 14.75
C ALA A 149 -23.49 8.34 13.35
N LEU A 150 -22.76 7.96 12.30
CA LEU A 150 -23.30 7.83 10.95
C LEU A 150 -24.44 6.81 10.85
N GLN A 151 -24.33 5.69 11.57
CA GLN A 151 -25.40 4.69 11.65
C GLN A 151 -26.66 5.24 12.34
N GLU A 152 -26.52 6.28 13.16
CA GLU A 152 -27.61 6.99 13.82
C GLU A 152 -28.12 8.20 13.03
N GLY A 153 -27.52 8.53 11.88
CA GLY A 153 -27.88 9.71 11.07
C GLY A 153 -27.29 11.00 11.60
N ARG A 154 -26.16 10.92 12.31
CA ARG A 154 -25.48 12.06 12.93
C ARG A 154 -24.08 12.22 12.32
N LEU A 155 -23.72 13.46 12.00
CA LEU A 155 -22.40 13.78 11.48
C LEU A 155 -21.51 14.20 12.64
N LEU A 156 -20.58 13.34 13.03
CA LEU A 156 -19.70 13.58 14.17
C LEU A 156 -18.27 13.86 13.71
N GLY A 157 -17.84 15.11 13.87
CA GLY A 157 -16.44 15.51 13.77
C GLY A 157 -15.71 15.35 15.09
N ALA A 158 -14.40 15.57 15.07
CA ALA A 158 -13.59 15.60 16.29
C ALA A 158 -12.49 16.67 16.22
N ARG A 159 -12.11 17.19 17.38
CA ARG A 159 -10.97 18.11 17.54
C ARG A 159 -10.17 17.78 18.78
N THR A 160 -8.98 18.35 18.88
CA THR A 160 -8.23 18.42 20.13
C THR A 160 -8.87 19.48 21.03
N ARG A 161 -9.26 19.13 22.26
CA ARG A 161 -9.81 20.06 23.26
C ARG A 161 -8.82 21.16 23.61
N ARG A 162 -7.54 20.81 23.67
CA ARG A 162 -6.43 21.72 23.97
C ARG A 162 -5.20 21.39 23.12
N GLY A 163 -4.98 22.17 22.07
CA GLY A 163 -3.81 22.13 21.21
C GLY A 163 -2.53 22.59 21.91
N ARG A 164 -1.42 22.59 21.18
CA ARG A 164 -0.09 22.99 21.70
C ARG A 164 -0.04 24.45 22.17
N ASP A 165 -0.89 25.30 21.61
CA ASP A 165 -1.04 26.71 21.96
C ASP A 165 -2.07 26.94 23.10
N GLY A 166 -2.64 25.87 23.66
CA GLY A 166 -3.61 25.93 24.74
C GLY A 166 -5.05 26.23 24.29
N LYS A 167 -5.32 26.33 22.99
CA LYS A 167 -6.68 26.58 22.43
C LYS A 167 -7.26 25.30 21.85
N PRO A 168 -8.59 25.20 21.67
CA PRO A 168 -9.19 24.11 20.91
C PRO A 168 -8.62 24.06 19.48
N GLY A 169 -8.36 22.85 18.99
CA GLY A 169 -7.90 22.62 17.62
C GLY A 169 -9.04 22.75 16.61
N LYS A 170 -8.69 22.53 15.33
CA LYS A 170 -9.63 22.45 14.21
C LYS A 170 -10.56 21.24 14.33
N VAL A 171 -11.81 21.38 13.88
CA VAL A 171 -12.80 20.32 13.81
C VAL A 171 -12.64 19.54 12.50
N TYR A 172 -12.23 18.28 12.62
CA TYR A 172 -12.04 17.39 11.48
C TYR A 172 -13.26 16.49 11.28
N PHE A 173 -13.74 16.44 10.05
CA PHE A 173 -14.75 15.49 9.58
C PHE A 173 -14.28 14.86 8.26
N PRO A 174 -14.24 13.51 8.14
CA PRO A 174 -14.46 12.51 9.20
C PRO A 174 -13.49 12.65 10.39
N ALA A 175 -13.90 12.13 11.56
CA ALA A 175 -13.04 12.11 12.75
C ALA A 175 -11.79 11.25 12.51
N ARG A 176 -10.64 11.72 13.01
CA ARG A 176 -9.31 11.09 12.83
C ARG A 176 -8.70 10.70 14.17
N GLU A 177 -7.72 9.80 14.16
CA GLU A 177 -7.02 9.37 15.37
C GLU A 177 -6.22 10.52 16.01
N ALA A 178 -5.53 11.32 15.19
CA ALA A 178 -4.71 12.43 15.65
C ALA A 178 -4.91 13.67 14.77
N ASP A 179 -4.71 14.83 15.38
CA ASP A 179 -4.63 16.12 14.72
C ASP A 179 -3.38 16.16 13.80
N PRO A 180 -3.55 16.28 12.47
CA PRO A 180 -2.43 16.27 11.54
C PRO A 180 -1.45 17.44 11.75
N ALA A 181 -1.89 18.54 12.36
CA ALA A 181 -1.02 19.70 12.61
C ALA A 181 -0.13 19.50 13.85
N THR A 182 -0.58 18.72 14.84
CA THR A 182 0.06 18.68 16.17
C THR A 182 0.47 17.29 16.63
N GLY A 183 -0.10 16.23 16.05
CA GLY A 183 0.03 14.84 16.48
C GLY A 183 -0.71 14.51 17.78
N LEU A 184 -1.51 15.44 18.32
CA LEU A 184 -2.31 15.21 19.52
C LEU A 184 -3.58 14.44 19.18
N GLN A 185 -4.09 13.66 20.13
CA GLN A 185 -5.34 12.94 19.98
C GLN A 185 -6.53 13.90 19.80
N LEU A 186 -7.48 13.55 18.93
CA LEU A 186 -8.78 14.22 18.88
C LEU A 186 -9.68 13.67 20.01
N ASP A 187 -9.84 14.43 21.09
CA ASP A 187 -10.47 14.02 22.35
C ASP A 187 -11.79 14.75 22.68
N GLU A 188 -12.26 15.58 21.76
CA GLU A 188 -13.54 16.28 21.83
C GLU A 188 -14.33 16.03 20.53
N PHE A 189 -15.48 15.36 20.67
CA PHE A 189 -16.40 15.12 19.57
C PHE A 189 -17.37 16.29 19.41
N VAL A 190 -17.62 16.68 18.16
CA VAL A 190 -18.47 17.81 17.80
C VAL A 190 -19.49 17.33 16.77
N GLU A 191 -20.78 17.44 17.11
CA GLU A 191 -21.85 17.16 16.16
C GLU A 191 -21.96 18.31 15.16
N LEU A 192 -22.02 17.97 13.87
CA LEU A 192 -22.02 18.89 12.75
C LEU A 192 -23.38 18.89 12.05
N SER A 193 -23.69 19.99 11.37
CA SER A 193 -24.86 20.05 10.48
C SER A 193 -24.61 19.19 9.23
N ASP A 194 -25.71 18.67 8.68
CA ASP A 194 -25.76 18.06 7.35
C ASP A 194 -25.79 19.09 6.21
N LYS A 195 -25.72 20.38 6.53
CA LYS A 195 -25.52 21.47 5.56
C LYS A 195 -24.04 21.84 5.44
N GLY A 196 -23.66 22.29 4.25
CA GLY A 196 -22.30 22.72 3.96
C GLY A 196 -22.17 23.55 2.69
N THR A 197 -20.93 23.87 2.37
CA THR A 197 -20.53 24.67 1.20
C THR A 197 -19.67 23.84 0.27
N VAL A 198 -19.94 23.86 -1.03
CA VAL A 198 -19.01 23.35 -2.05
C VAL A 198 -17.78 24.27 -2.11
N THR A 199 -16.61 23.78 -1.70
CA THR A 199 -15.37 24.57 -1.75
C THR A 199 -14.68 24.47 -3.10
N THR A 200 -14.62 23.26 -3.68
CA THR A 200 -14.12 23.00 -5.03
C THR A 200 -14.76 21.71 -5.58
N PHE A 201 -14.72 21.50 -6.89
CA PHE A 201 -15.37 20.35 -7.52
C PHE A 201 -14.75 19.98 -8.87
N ALA A 202 -15.02 18.75 -9.31
CA ALA A 202 -14.70 18.26 -10.64
C ALA A 202 -15.94 17.62 -11.27
N ILE A 203 -16.12 17.87 -12.58
CA ILE A 203 -17.15 17.22 -13.40
C ILE A 203 -16.51 16.02 -14.11
N VAL A 204 -16.97 14.82 -13.76
CA VAL A 204 -16.47 13.58 -14.35
C VAL A 204 -17.31 13.25 -15.57
N ASN A 205 -16.72 13.35 -16.76
CA ASN A 205 -17.40 13.15 -18.04
C ASN A 205 -17.09 11.81 -18.72
N ILE A 206 -15.95 11.20 -18.41
CA ILE A 206 -15.44 10.01 -19.10
C ILE A 206 -15.52 8.80 -18.16
N PRO A 207 -16.07 7.67 -18.60
CA PRO A 207 -16.12 6.47 -17.79
C PRO A 207 -14.75 5.82 -17.62
N PHE A 208 -14.52 5.17 -16.49
CA PHE A 208 -13.33 4.35 -16.24
C PHE A 208 -13.70 3.00 -15.63
N ALA A 209 -12.80 2.02 -15.76
CA ALA A 209 -13.04 0.65 -15.29
C ALA A 209 -13.32 0.61 -13.77
N GLY A 210 -14.39 -0.08 -13.35
CA GLY A 210 -14.81 -0.18 -11.94
C GLY A 210 -15.67 0.98 -11.43
N GLN A 211 -15.95 1.98 -12.25
CA GLN A 211 -16.83 3.10 -11.89
C GLN A 211 -18.28 2.63 -11.71
N ARG A 212 -18.90 2.98 -10.58
CA ARG A 212 -20.31 2.62 -10.26
C ARG A 212 -21.33 3.68 -10.69
N ILE A 213 -20.89 4.93 -10.86
CA ILE A 213 -21.75 6.08 -11.15
C ILE A 213 -21.60 6.44 -12.62
N LYS A 214 -22.73 6.57 -13.32
CA LYS A 214 -22.75 6.91 -14.75
C LYS A 214 -22.43 8.41 -14.94
N PRO A 215 -21.43 8.77 -15.77
CA PRO A 215 -21.18 10.17 -16.17
C PRO A 215 -22.36 10.80 -16.95
N PRO A 216 -22.50 12.14 -16.92
CA PRO A 216 -21.72 13.09 -16.12
C PRO A 216 -22.21 13.16 -14.67
N TYR A 217 -21.27 13.31 -13.72
CA TYR A 217 -21.59 13.62 -12.33
C TYR A 217 -20.55 14.55 -11.72
N VAL A 218 -20.91 15.18 -10.59
CA VAL A 218 -20.04 16.09 -9.85
C VAL A 218 -19.50 15.42 -8.60
N ALA A 219 -18.18 15.40 -8.47
CA ALA A 219 -17.48 15.10 -7.23
C ALA A 219 -17.00 16.43 -6.64
N ALA A 220 -17.48 16.78 -5.46
CA ALA A 220 -17.23 18.06 -4.82
C ALA A 220 -16.64 17.87 -3.42
N TYR A 221 -15.74 18.76 -3.05
CA TYR A 221 -15.32 18.95 -1.67
C TYR A 221 -16.38 19.79 -0.96
N VAL A 222 -17.05 19.20 0.04
CA VAL A 222 -18.08 19.85 0.85
C VAL A 222 -17.50 20.16 2.22
N LEU A 223 -17.51 21.44 2.60
CA LEU A 223 -17.20 21.91 3.94
C LEU A 223 -18.50 21.98 4.75
N LEU A 224 -18.71 21.06 5.68
CA LEU A 224 -19.87 21.09 6.58
C LEU A 224 -19.81 22.31 7.49
N ASP A 225 -20.98 22.84 7.85
CA ASP A 225 -21.06 23.95 8.79
C ASP A 225 -20.53 23.51 10.16
N GLY A 226 -19.50 24.21 10.65
CA GLY A 226 -18.81 23.90 11.89
C GLY A 226 -17.57 23.00 11.74
N ALA A 227 -17.28 22.51 10.54
CA ALA A 227 -16.03 21.81 10.23
C ALA A 227 -14.93 22.76 9.73
N ASP A 228 -13.68 22.33 9.84
CA ASP A 228 -12.50 23.07 9.38
C ASP A 228 -11.79 22.39 8.17
N ILE A 229 -12.36 21.30 7.66
CA ILE A 229 -11.84 20.56 6.51
C ILE A 229 -12.98 20.07 5.64
N PRO A 230 -12.91 20.21 4.31
CA PRO A 230 -13.91 19.65 3.43
C PRO A 230 -13.64 18.17 3.20
N PHE A 231 -14.68 17.44 2.84
CA PHE A 231 -14.59 16.04 2.44
C PHE A 231 -15.22 15.84 1.08
N LEU A 232 -14.71 14.87 0.33
CA LEU A 232 -15.18 14.60 -1.02
C LEU A 232 -16.50 13.82 -0.97
N HIS A 233 -17.53 14.35 -1.62
CA HIS A 233 -18.78 13.63 -1.85
C HIS A 233 -19.42 14.03 -3.19
N LEU A 234 -20.58 13.47 -3.49
CA LEU A 234 -21.29 13.71 -4.74
C LEU A 234 -22.23 14.89 -4.56
N VAL A 235 -22.33 15.73 -5.57
CA VAL A 235 -23.40 16.75 -5.67
C VAL A 235 -24.28 16.38 -6.85
N THR A 236 -25.57 16.19 -6.58
CA THR A 236 -26.58 15.83 -7.59
C THR A 236 -27.86 16.65 -7.38
N GLU A 237 -28.93 16.31 -8.09
CA GLU A 237 -30.18 17.10 -8.14
C GLU A 237 -29.97 18.54 -8.68
N VAL A 238 -28.89 18.73 -9.44
CA VAL A 238 -28.52 19.95 -10.15
C VAL A 238 -27.74 19.56 -11.41
N ASP A 239 -27.85 20.34 -12.47
CA ASP A 239 -27.05 20.11 -13.66
C ASP A 239 -25.55 20.31 -13.33
N ALA A 240 -24.69 19.45 -13.86
CA ALA A 240 -23.25 19.50 -13.56
C ALA A 240 -22.62 20.85 -13.95
N SER A 241 -23.14 21.51 -14.99
CA SER A 241 -22.69 22.83 -15.44
C SER A 241 -23.13 23.97 -14.53
N GLU A 242 -24.10 23.73 -13.65
CA GLU A 242 -24.61 24.72 -12.70
C GLU A 242 -23.95 24.64 -11.33
N VAL A 243 -23.14 23.61 -11.04
CA VAL A 243 -22.38 23.56 -9.77
C VAL A 243 -21.33 24.66 -9.73
N ARG A 244 -21.20 25.32 -8.58
CA ARG A 244 -20.31 26.46 -8.35
C ARG A 244 -19.60 26.34 -7.00
N MET A 245 -18.40 26.89 -6.92
CA MET A 245 -17.75 27.14 -5.63
C MET A 245 -18.61 28.12 -4.83
N GLY A 246 -18.80 27.86 -3.55
CA GLY A 246 -19.69 28.62 -2.67
C GLY A 246 -21.13 28.09 -2.62
N MET A 247 -21.54 27.19 -3.53
CA MET A 247 -22.90 26.64 -3.54
C MET A 247 -23.24 25.98 -2.20
N ARG A 248 -24.37 26.37 -1.62
CA ARG A 248 -24.91 25.80 -0.38
C ARG A 248 -25.62 24.49 -0.66
N VAL A 249 -25.25 23.46 0.09
CA VAL A 249 -25.72 22.09 -0.11
C VAL A 249 -26.15 21.45 1.21
N GLU A 250 -27.03 20.46 1.12
CA GLU A 250 -27.47 19.63 2.25
C GLU A 250 -27.40 18.14 1.90
N ALA A 251 -27.12 17.30 2.89
CA ALA A 251 -27.01 15.86 2.71
C ALA A 251 -28.38 15.22 2.45
N VAL A 252 -28.43 14.36 1.44
CA VAL A 252 -29.57 13.48 1.17
C VAL A 252 -29.19 12.07 1.60
N TRP A 253 -29.86 11.58 2.64
CA TRP A 253 -29.62 10.27 3.21
C TRP A 253 -30.38 9.18 2.45
N ARG A 254 -29.79 7.98 2.36
CA ARG A 254 -30.49 6.77 1.88
C ARG A 254 -31.67 6.40 2.78
N PRO A 255 -32.58 5.51 2.35
CA PRO A 255 -33.56 4.91 3.26
C PRO A 255 -32.90 4.33 4.51
N ARG A 256 -33.54 4.50 5.67
CA ARG A 256 -32.96 4.18 6.99
C ARG A 256 -32.55 2.72 7.13
N GLU A 257 -33.26 1.83 6.43
CA GLU A 257 -33.08 0.39 6.40
C GLU A 257 -31.79 -0.04 5.67
N GLU A 258 -31.24 0.83 4.83
CA GLU A 258 -30.00 0.59 4.08
C GLU A 258 -28.75 1.10 4.81
N TRP A 259 -28.91 1.75 5.97
CA TRP A 259 -27.79 2.37 6.66
C TRP A 259 -26.87 1.36 7.32
N GLY A 260 -25.57 1.49 7.04
CA GLY A 260 -24.49 0.81 7.72
C GLY A 260 -23.68 1.77 8.58
N LEU A 261 -22.38 1.48 8.70
CA LEU A 261 -21.40 2.32 9.38
C LEU A 261 -20.70 3.31 8.43
N GLY A 262 -21.03 3.29 7.14
CA GLY A 262 -20.31 4.02 6.09
C GLY A 262 -20.86 5.41 5.81
N ILE A 263 -19.99 6.27 5.25
CA ILE A 263 -20.39 7.59 4.76
C ILE A 263 -21.39 7.49 3.61
N ASP A 264 -21.44 6.34 2.93
CA ASP A 264 -22.40 6.05 1.86
C ASP A 264 -23.85 5.90 2.35
N ASN A 265 -24.10 6.00 3.67
CA ASN A 265 -25.43 6.31 4.20
C ASN A 265 -25.96 7.65 3.66
N ILE A 266 -25.07 8.61 3.41
CA ILE A 266 -25.36 9.80 2.62
C ILE A 266 -25.27 9.39 1.15
N SER A 267 -26.39 9.48 0.43
CA SER A 267 -26.42 9.16 -0.99
C SER A 267 -25.65 10.20 -1.80
N HIS A 268 -25.89 11.47 -1.49
CA HIS A 268 -25.35 12.64 -2.20
C HIS A 268 -25.68 13.91 -1.41
N PHE A 269 -25.17 15.04 -1.88
CA PHE A 269 -25.57 16.38 -1.46
C PHE A 269 -26.38 17.05 -2.57
N ARG A 270 -27.41 17.80 -2.20
CA ARG A 270 -28.21 18.60 -3.15
C ARG A 270 -28.12 20.09 -2.81
N PRO A 271 -28.32 21.00 -3.78
CA PRO A 271 -28.38 22.43 -3.47
C PRO A 271 -29.55 22.77 -2.55
N THR A 272 -29.34 23.66 -1.59
CA THR A 272 -30.40 24.14 -0.68
C THR A 272 -31.27 25.24 -1.31
N GLY A 273 -30.77 25.88 -2.38
CA GLY A 273 -31.37 27.09 -2.98
C GLY A 273 -31.00 28.39 -2.25
N GLU A 274 -30.24 28.32 -1.15
CA GLU A 274 -29.67 29.49 -0.49
C GLU A 274 -28.62 30.17 -1.42
N PRO A 275 -28.38 31.50 -1.28
CA PRO A 275 -27.30 32.17 -2.01
C PRO A 275 -25.93 31.52 -1.74
N ASP A 276 -25.06 31.56 -2.75
CA ASP A 276 -23.69 31.06 -2.63
C ASP A 276 -22.96 31.78 -1.46
N ALA A 277 -22.18 31.02 -0.70
CA ALA A 277 -21.37 31.54 0.40
C ALA A 277 -20.30 32.53 -0.12
N ASP A 278 -19.96 33.52 0.71
CA ASP A 278 -18.87 34.45 0.40
C ASP A 278 -17.54 33.68 0.29
N TYR A 279 -16.80 33.92 -0.78
CA TYR A 279 -15.50 33.30 -1.05
C TYR A 279 -14.52 33.41 0.12
N GLU A 280 -14.54 34.52 0.85
CA GLU A 280 -13.65 34.76 2.00
C GLU A 280 -13.86 33.73 3.12
N THR A 281 -15.05 33.13 3.21
CA THR A 281 -15.40 32.15 4.25
C THR A 281 -14.81 30.76 3.98
N TYR A 282 -14.50 30.42 2.72
CA TYR A 282 -14.02 29.09 2.36
C TYR A 282 -12.71 29.05 1.55
N LYS A 283 -12.13 30.19 1.17
CA LYS A 283 -10.90 30.27 0.36
C LYS A 283 -9.67 29.52 0.94
N HIS A 284 -9.66 29.25 2.24
CA HIS A 284 -8.60 28.51 2.92
C HIS A 284 -8.80 26.99 2.92
N HIS A 285 -9.87 26.52 2.27
CA HIS A 285 -10.33 25.12 2.21
C HIS A 285 -10.48 24.63 0.75
N LEU A 286 -9.70 25.20 -0.18
CA LEU A 286 -9.65 24.81 -1.60
C LEU A 286 -8.67 23.67 -1.84
#